data_AF-A0A9P5PI20-F1
#
_entry.id   AF-A0A9P5PI20-F1
#
_cell.length_a   1.000
_cell.length_b   1.000
_cell.length_c   1.000
_cell.angle_alpha   90.00
_cell.angle_beta   90.00
_cell.angle_gamma   90.00
#
_symmetry.space_group_name_H-M   'P 1'
#
loop_
_entity.id
_entity.type
_entity.pdbx_description
1 polymer ?
#
loop_
_entity_poly.entity_id
_entity_poly.type
_entity_poly.pdbx_seq_one_letter_code
_entity_poly.pdbx_strand_id
1 'polypeptide(L)'
;MTQFKLHRTLLAEHGVWFKERFEEDPDDMVRELPVYILDGVVEEPDFVNLLTAVKEAITYLERPPTFVVLVSILRAAHKLQFARFKNWVIGLLEKMWPAELEPLSQSSCTTRLSTRLSPDEATSVVSVARECGLGGVLKRALYELVRTDCFGQKSTSSASASTSSSFPDATLSPSDYHVLVQARERLVSSWISVAAASFPPCSDAITAPCVARGPVPDTTFFRLLHENPSSHLSNDNDAKMEVSRSLFETYTNDPLGGVEKLALLYWEGGPEGTGLGYCTPCAQVRKEFWVKRREEWWEIFGQVVGC
;
A
#
# COMPACT_ATOMS: atom_id res chain seq x y z
N MET A 1 18.83 -11.39 -28.72
CA MET A 1 20.00 -10.66 -28.21
C MET A 1 19.84 -9.21 -28.60
N THR A 2 19.61 -8.32 -27.63
CA THR A 2 19.47 -6.89 -27.85
C THR A 2 20.83 -6.22 -27.64
N GLN A 3 21.21 -5.31 -28.54
CA GLN A 3 22.50 -4.62 -28.51
C GLN A 3 22.29 -3.11 -28.41
N PHE A 4 23.05 -2.46 -27.53
CA PHE A 4 22.99 -1.02 -27.30
C PHE A 4 24.33 -0.37 -27.65
N LYS A 5 24.31 0.64 -28.51
CA LYS A 5 25.50 1.47 -28.78
C LYS A 5 25.49 2.68 -27.85
N LEU A 6 26.43 2.71 -26.91
CA LEU A 6 26.51 3.70 -25.83
C LEU A 6 27.92 4.26 -25.70
N HIS A 7 28.04 5.45 -25.10
CA HIS A 7 29.34 6.05 -24.82
C HIS A 7 29.89 5.52 -23.49
N ARG A 8 31.10 4.94 -23.52
CA ARG A 8 31.81 4.41 -22.35
C ARG A 8 31.89 5.44 -21.21
N THR A 9 32.26 6.68 -21.53
CA THR A 9 32.40 7.78 -20.56
C THR A 9 31.09 8.05 -19.82
N LEU A 10 29.96 8.08 -20.53
CA LEU A 10 28.65 8.35 -19.91
C LEU A 10 28.26 7.25 -18.90
N LEU A 11 28.49 5.98 -19.25
CA LEU A 11 28.17 4.87 -18.37
C LEU A 11 29.10 4.82 -17.14
N ALA A 12 30.39 5.06 -17.34
CA ALA A 12 31.38 5.11 -16.26
C ALA A 12 31.19 6.30 -15.31
N GLU A 13 30.67 7.43 -15.82
CA GLU A 13 30.35 8.61 -15.01
C GLU A 13 29.19 8.33 -14.04
N HIS A 14 28.20 7.55 -14.46
CA HIS A 14 27.00 7.31 -13.66
C HIS A 14 27.04 6.02 -12.84
N GLY A 15 27.74 4.97 -13.29
CA GLY A 15 27.73 3.65 -12.66
C GLY A 15 29.13 3.16 -12.31
N VAL A 16 29.34 2.88 -11.02
CA VAL A 16 30.61 2.32 -10.53
C VAL A 16 30.88 0.95 -11.16
N TRP A 17 29.85 0.13 -11.36
CA TRP A 17 29.97 -1.17 -12.01
C TRP A 17 30.58 -1.06 -13.42
N PHE A 18 30.14 -0.09 -14.22
CA PHE A 18 30.70 0.11 -15.56
C PHE A 18 32.13 0.62 -15.50
N LYS A 19 32.44 1.52 -14.55
CA LYS A 19 33.80 2.03 -14.38
C LYS A 19 34.78 0.87 -14.16
N GLU A 20 34.44 -0.04 -13.24
CA GLU A 20 35.23 -1.23 -12.93
C GLU A 20 35.25 -2.21 -14.12
N ARG A 21 34.09 -2.54 -14.69
CA ARG A 21 33.98 -3.49 -15.81
C ARG A 21 34.79 -3.06 -17.03
N PHE A 22 34.92 -1.75 -17.26
CA PHE A 22 35.68 -1.23 -18.38
C PHE A 22 37.20 -1.27 -18.19
N GLU A 23 37.70 -1.51 -16.98
CA GLU A 23 39.14 -1.74 -16.72
C GLU A 23 39.59 -3.12 -17.18
N GLU A 24 38.65 -4.05 -17.37
CA GLU A 24 38.86 -5.39 -17.89
C GLU A 24 38.74 -5.44 -19.43
N ASP A 25 39.22 -6.55 -20.01
CA ASP A 25 39.08 -6.82 -21.44
C ASP A 25 37.59 -6.99 -21.81
N PRO A 26 37.20 -6.53 -23.02
CA PRO A 26 35.84 -6.72 -23.52
C PRO A 26 35.53 -8.21 -23.75
N ASP A 27 34.26 -8.60 -23.60
CA ASP A 27 33.83 -9.99 -23.79
C ASP A 27 33.90 -10.41 -25.26
N ASP A 28 33.68 -9.46 -26.17
CA ASP A 28 33.69 -9.67 -27.62
C ASP A 28 34.02 -8.37 -28.36
N MET A 29 34.27 -8.47 -29.67
CA MET A 29 34.55 -7.37 -30.58
C MET A 29 33.60 -7.43 -31.78
N VAL A 30 32.77 -6.40 -31.95
CA VAL A 30 31.86 -6.32 -33.11
C VAL A 30 32.20 -5.07 -33.92
N ARG A 31 32.74 -5.28 -35.13
CA ARG A 31 33.19 -4.19 -36.03
C ARG A 31 34.17 -3.25 -35.33
N GLU A 32 35.19 -3.82 -34.67
CA GLU A 32 36.22 -3.09 -33.92
C GLU A 32 35.70 -2.32 -32.69
N LEU A 33 34.41 -2.46 -32.34
CA LEU A 33 33.85 -1.90 -31.11
C LEU A 33 33.87 -2.96 -30.00
N PRO A 34 34.34 -2.59 -28.79
CA PRO A 34 34.29 -3.49 -27.64
C PRO A 34 32.84 -3.75 -27.23
N VAL A 35 32.53 -5.02 -26.98
CA VAL A 35 31.22 -5.48 -26.51
C VAL A 35 31.37 -6.01 -25.09
N TYR A 36 30.47 -5.55 -24.22
CA TYR A 36 30.38 -5.97 -22.83
C TYR A 36 29.01 -6.63 -22.61
N ILE A 37 29.02 -7.85 -22.08
CA ILE A 37 27.82 -8.67 -21.85
C ILE A 37 27.29 -8.38 -20.44
N LEU A 38 25.98 -8.09 -20.35
CA LEU A 38 25.26 -7.82 -19.09
C LEU A 38 24.42 -9.01 -18.62
N ASP A 39 24.65 -10.19 -19.18
CA ASP A 39 23.87 -11.39 -18.86
C ASP A 39 24.01 -11.76 -17.38
N GLY A 40 22.88 -12.04 -16.73
CA GLY A 40 22.79 -12.28 -15.29
C GLY A 40 23.01 -11.05 -14.39
N VAL A 41 23.44 -9.91 -14.94
CA VAL A 41 23.66 -8.67 -14.17
C VAL A 41 22.36 -7.87 -14.08
N VAL A 42 21.73 -7.56 -15.21
CA VAL A 42 20.52 -6.75 -15.26
C VAL A 42 19.58 -7.26 -16.35
N GLU A 43 18.28 -7.25 -16.06
CA GLU A 43 17.27 -7.62 -17.06
C GLU A 43 17.21 -6.56 -18.16
N GLU A 44 17.02 -6.98 -19.40
CA GLU A 44 16.89 -6.09 -20.56
C GLU A 44 15.90 -4.93 -20.34
N PRO A 45 14.64 -5.16 -19.92
CA PRO A 45 13.67 -4.06 -19.72
C PRO A 45 14.12 -3.07 -18.64
N ASP A 46 14.79 -3.55 -17.59
CA ASP A 46 15.32 -2.70 -16.52
C ASP A 46 16.46 -1.82 -17.02
N PHE A 47 17.35 -2.39 -17.83
CA PHE A 47 18.42 -1.63 -18.44
C PHE A 47 17.90 -0.58 -19.43
N VAL A 48 16.92 -0.95 -20.28
CA VAL A 48 16.28 -0.02 -21.22
C VAL A 48 15.66 1.16 -20.49
N ASN A 49 14.88 0.90 -19.42
CA ASN A 49 14.23 1.97 -18.65
C ASN A 49 15.25 2.88 -17.95
N LEU A 50 16.35 2.32 -17.42
CA LEU A 50 17.44 3.13 -16.85
C LEU A 50 18.09 4.03 -17.92
N LEU A 51 18.39 3.50 -19.11
CA LEU A 51 18.98 4.29 -20.20
C LEU A 51 18.04 5.39 -20.68
N THR A 52 16.74 5.11 -20.75
CA THR A 52 15.71 6.11 -21.05
C THR A 52 15.71 7.20 -19.98
N ALA A 53 15.78 6.84 -18.69
CA ALA A 53 15.87 7.81 -17.59
C ALA A 53 17.13 8.69 -17.68
N VAL A 54 18.27 8.13 -18.09
CA VAL A 54 19.51 8.90 -18.29
C VAL A 54 19.36 9.93 -19.42
N LYS A 55 18.68 9.55 -20.50
CA LYS A 55 18.48 10.43 -21.68
C LYS A 55 17.37 11.46 -21.47
N GLU A 56 16.31 11.09 -20.76
CA GLU A 56 15.06 11.85 -20.65
C GLU A 56 14.80 12.38 -19.24
N ALA A 57 15.85 12.58 -18.43
CA ALA A 57 15.73 13.01 -17.04
C ALA A 57 14.87 14.28 -16.87
N ILE A 58 14.93 15.22 -17.82
CA ILE A 58 14.12 16.44 -17.81
C ILE A 58 12.64 16.13 -18.04
N THR A 59 12.32 15.22 -18.98
CA THR A 59 10.94 14.80 -19.28
C THR A 59 10.24 14.26 -18.04
N TYR A 60 10.96 13.53 -17.19
CA TYR A 60 10.41 12.96 -15.95
C TYR A 60 10.09 14.00 -14.86
N LEU A 61 10.57 15.23 -14.98
CA LEU A 61 10.14 16.32 -14.11
C LEU A 61 8.70 16.76 -14.44
N GLU A 62 8.35 16.79 -15.73
CA GLU A 62 7.03 17.20 -16.21
C GLU A 62 6.04 16.03 -16.23
N ARG A 63 6.54 14.83 -16.55
CA ARG A 63 5.74 13.61 -16.70
C ARG A 63 6.40 12.48 -15.91
N PRO A 64 6.04 12.33 -14.62
CA PRO A 64 6.60 11.28 -13.78
C PRO A 64 6.40 9.90 -14.44
N PRO A 65 7.43 9.03 -14.39
CA PRO A 65 7.31 7.67 -14.92
C PRO A 65 6.25 6.87 -14.16
N THR A 66 5.71 5.84 -14.81
CA THR A 66 4.79 4.90 -14.15
C THR A 66 5.53 4.11 -13.07
N PHE A 67 4.79 3.54 -12.12
CA PHE A 67 5.37 2.72 -11.05
C PHE A 67 6.23 1.57 -11.57
N VAL A 68 5.75 0.85 -12.59
CA VAL A 68 6.49 -0.26 -13.23
C VAL A 68 7.86 0.22 -13.70
N VAL A 69 7.90 1.40 -14.34
CA VAL A 69 9.14 2.01 -14.85
C VAL A 69 10.03 2.44 -13.69
N LEU A 70 9.50 3.02 -12.60
CA LEU A 70 10.28 3.36 -11.42
C LEU A 70 10.95 2.13 -10.80
N VAL A 71 10.19 1.07 -10.54
CA VAL A 71 10.72 -0.20 -9.99
C VAL A 71 11.79 -0.79 -10.90
N SER A 72 11.57 -0.73 -12.22
CA SER A 72 12.50 -1.18 -13.24
C SER A 72 13.82 -0.38 -13.24
N ILE A 73 13.73 0.95 -13.17
CA ILE A 73 14.89 1.84 -13.02
C ILE A 73 15.61 1.55 -11.70
N LEU A 74 14.88 1.36 -10.60
CA LEU A 74 15.47 1.09 -9.29
C LEU A 74 16.30 -0.19 -9.29
N ARG A 75 15.77 -1.29 -9.85
CA ARG A 75 16.50 -2.57 -9.98
C ARG A 75 17.79 -2.39 -10.76
N ALA A 76 17.72 -1.81 -11.97
CA ALA A 76 18.92 -1.57 -12.79
C ALA A 76 19.91 -0.63 -12.10
N ALA A 77 19.43 0.49 -11.55
CA ALA A 77 20.28 1.47 -10.88
C ALA A 77 20.95 0.90 -9.64
N HIS A 78 20.27 0.01 -8.90
CA HIS A 78 20.85 -0.66 -7.76
C HIS A 78 21.96 -1.62 -8.17
N LYS A 79 21.69 -2.52 -9.15
CA LYS A 79 22.65 -3.54 -9.60
C LYS A 79 23.88 -2.93 -10.30
N LEU A 80 23.68 -1.91 -11.11
CA LEU A 80 24.75 -1.21 -11.84
C LEU A 80 25.38 -0.06 -11.04
N GLN A 81 24.93 0.15 -9.80
CA GLN A 81 25.43 1.18 -8.88
C GLN A 81 25.29 2.63 -9.41
N PHE A 82 24.16 2.95 -10.04
CA PHE A 82 23.79 4.31 -10.47
C PHE A 82 23.19 5.09 -9.30
N ALA A 83 24.04 5.52 -8.36
CA ALA A 83 23.62 6.10 -7.07
C ALA A 83 22.62 7.27 -7.21
N ARG A 84 22.84 8.18 -8.17
CA ARG A 84 21.95 9.34 -8.39
C ARG A 84 20.53 8.92 -8.80
N PHE A 85 20.42 7.98 -9.73
CA PHE A 85 19.12 7.47 -10.18
C PHE A 85 18.46 6.59 -9.12
N LYS A 86 19.23 5.77 -8.40
CA LYS A 86 18.74 5.01 -7.25
C LYS A 86 18.08 5.94 -6.24
N ASN A 87 18.80 6.96 -5.75
CA ASN A 87 18.28 7.90 -4.74
C ASN A 87 17.08 8.71 -5.24
N TRP A 88 17.10 9.12 -6.51
CA TRP A 88 15.97 9.82 -7.13
C TRP A 88 14.71 8.97 -7.15
N VAL A 89 14.81 7.70 -7.59
CA VAL A 89 13.67 6.78 -7.60
C VAL A 89 13.19 6.49 -6.19
N ILE A 90 14.09 6.28 -5.22
CA ILE A 90 13.73 6.07 -3.81
C ILE A 90 12.87 7.23 -3.30
N GLY A 91 13.31 8.48 -3.49
CA GLY A 91 12.54 9.64 -3.05
C GLY A 91 11.18 9.76 -3.74
N LEU A 92 11.04 9.32 -5.00
CA LEU A 92 9.75 9.24 -5.68
C LEU A 92 8.86 8.15 -5.09
N LEU A 93 9.39 6.95 -4.86
CA LEU A 93 8.63 5.84 -4.27
C LEU A 93 8.17 6.19 -2.85
N GLU A 94 9.04 6.75 -2.01
CA GLU A 94 8.68 7.17 -0.64
C GLU A 94 7.63 8.29 -0.63
N LYS A 95 7.66 9.19 -1.61
CA LYS A 95 6.63 10.22 -1.78
C LYS A 95 5.30 9.63 -2.23
N MET A 96 5.33 8.61 -3.09
CA MET A 96 4.13 7.92 -3.57
C MET A 96 3.53 6.99 -2.51
N TRP A 97 4.38 6.38 -1.66
CA TRP A 97 4.00 5.45 -0.60
C TRP A 97 4.72 5.82 0.70
N PRO A 98 4.22 6.86 1.40
CA PRO A 98 4.79 7.25 2.67
C PRO A 98 4.70 6.11 3.68
N ALA A 99 5.72 6.00 4.53
CA ALA A 99 5.79 5.02 5.62
C ALA A 99 4.68 5.25 6.65
N GLU A 100 4.30 6.51 6.85
CA GLU A 100 3.33 6.94 7.84
C GLU A 100 1.90 6.90 7.27
N LEU A 101 0.94 6.70 8.15
CA LEU A 101 -0.46 6.83 7.78
C LEU A 101 -0.80 8.32 7.61
N GLU A 102 -1.52 8.66 6.54
CA GLU A 102 -1.99 10.04 6.37
C GLU A 102 -2.92 10.46 7.53
N PRO A 103 -2.74 11.69 8.07
CA PRO A 103 -3.63 12.22 9.09
C PRO A 103 -5.07 12.33 8.58
N LEU A 104 -6.05 11.91 9.39
CA LEU A 104 -7.47 11.98 9.02
C LEU A 104 -8.07 13.40 9.09
N SER A 105 -7.28 14.41 9.49
CA SER A 105 -7.76 15.75 9.86
C SER A 105 -8.06 16.69 8.69
N GLN A 106 -7.75 16.32 7.45
CA GLN A 106 -8.02 17.18 6.29
C GLN A 106 -9.26 16.71 5.54
N SER A 107 -10.27 17.58 5.52
CA SER A 107 -11.60 17.43 4.89
C SER A 107 -11.58 17.18 3.35
N SER A 108 -10.44 16.79 2.79
CA SER A 108 -10.23 16.43 1.40
C SER A 108 -10.41 14.92 1.25
N CYS A 109 -11.65 14.53 0.96
CA CYS A 109 -12.21 13.16 0.91
C CYS A 109 -11.52 12.14 -0.04
N THR A 110 -10.32 12.40 -0.56
CA THR A 110 -9.74 11.63 -1.66
C THR A 110 -8.49 10.82 -1.35
N THR A 111 -7.72 11.13 -0.29
CA THR A 111 -6.54 10.33 0.07
C THR A 111 -6.85 9.41 1.26
N ARG A 112 -7.66 8.39 0.96
CA ARG A 112 -7.80 7.19 1.81
C ARG A 112 -6.45 6.43 1.76
N LEU A 113 -6.37 5.19 2.24
CA LEU A 113 -5.35 4.21 1.82
C LEU A 113 -5.39 3.93 0.27
N SER A 114 -5.56 4.96 -0.55
CA SER A 114 -6.05 4.99 -1.93
C SER A 114 -4.96 4.94 -2.97
N THR A 115 -3.69 5.08 -2.61
CA THR A 115 -2.58 4.64 -3.46
C THR A 115 -2.52 3.11 -3.43
N ARG A 116 -3.63 2.48 -3.82
CA ARG A 116 -3.77 1.02 -3.89
C ARG A 116 -2.81 0.55 -4.95
N LEU A 117 -1.69 -0.02 -4.52
CA LEU A 117 -0.91 -0.89 -5.38
C LEU A 117 -1.83 -2.04 -5.79
N SER A 118 -1.86 -2.36 -7.07
CA SER A 118 -2.41 -3.64 -7.45
C SER A 118 -1.60 -4.76 -6.74
N PRO A 119 -2.20 -5.94 -6.48
CA PRO A 119 -1.46 -7.00 -5.80
C PRO A 119 -0.20 -7.45 -6.55
N ASP A 120 -0.23 -7.41 -7.88
CA ASP A 120 0.90 -7.71 -8.76
C ASP A 120 2.03 -6.66 -8.58
N GLU A 121 1.67 -5.37 -8.45
CA GLU A 121 2.60 -4.27 -8.16
C GLU A 121 3.20 -4.37 -6.77
N ALA A 122 2.37 -4.65 -5.75
CA ALA A 122 2.80 -4.82 -4.38
C ALA A 122 3.80 -5.99 -4.25
N THR A 123 3.52 -7.13 -4.89
CA THR A 123 4.43 -8.28 -4.90
C THR A 123 5.76 -7.94 -5.58
N SER A 124 5.70 -7.23 -6.71
CA SER A 124 6.89 -6.84 -7.47
C SER A 124 7.82 -5.90 -6.69
N VAL A 125 7.26 -5.02 -5.84
CA VAL A 125 8.08 -4.06 -5.07
C VAL A 125 8.63 -4.62 -3.77
N VAL A 126 8.02 -5.65 -3.18
CA VAL A 126 8.52 -6.27 -1.94
C VAL A 126 9.98 -6.71 -2.07
N SER A 127 10.33 -7.40 -3.17
CA SER A 127 11.70 -7.88 -3.40
C SER A 127 12.70 -6.72 -3.51
N VAL A 128 12.43 -5.75 -4.41
CA VAL A 128 13.34 -4.61 -4.60
C VAL A 128 13.42 -3.71 -3.37
N ALA A 129 12.33 -3.56 -2.61
CA ALA A 129 12.31 -2.75 -1.39
C ALA A 129 13.19 -3.38 -0.30
N ARG A 130 13.20 -4.72 -0.17
CA ARG A 130 14.14 -5.42 0.72
C ARG A 130 15.59 -5.22 0.28
N GLU A 131 15.90 -5.45 -0.99
CA GLU A 131 17.25 -5.29 -1.54
C GLU A 131 17.78 -3.85 -1.39
N CYS A 132 16.91 -2.86 -1.59
CA CYS A 132 17.28 -1.45 -1.53
C CYS A 132 17.16 -0.81 -0.15
N GLY A 133 16.63 -1.52 0.86
CA GLY A 133 16.44 -0.99 2.22
C GLY A 133 15.29 0.02 2.37
N LEU A 134 14.21 -0.14 1.62
CA LEU A 134 13.06 0.78 1.60
C LEU A 134 11.99 0.38 2.62
N GLY A 135 12.31 0.51 3.92
CA GLY A 135 11.42 0.05 5.01
C GLY A 135 10.00 0.61 4.93
N GLY A 136 9.84 1.90 4.63
CA GLY A 136 8.52 2.53 4.50
C GLY A 136 7.69 1.97 3.35
N VAL A 137 8.29 1.88 2.16
CA VAL A 137 7.65 1.32 0.95
C VAL A 137 7.36 -0.17 1.15
N LEU A 138 8.27 -0.91 1.78
CA LEU A 138 8.12 -2.33 2.09
C LEU A 138 6.93 -2.56 3.04
N LYS A 139 6.86 -1.82 4.15
CA LYS A 139 5.73 -1.86 5.10
C LYS A 139 4.42 -1.65 4.35
N ARG A 140 4.34 -0.61 3.51
CA ARG A 140 3.12 -0.32 2.75
C ARG A 140 2.76 -1.42 1.75
N ALA A 141 3.72 -1.91 0.96
CA ALA A 141 3.49 -2.98 0.00
C ALA A 141 3.00 -4.27 0.67
N LEU A 142 3.61 -4.65 1.79
CA LEU A 142 3.18 -5.82 2.56
C LEU A 142 1.77 -5.64 3.12
N TYR A 143 1.38 -4.42 3.54
CA TYR A 143 0.01 -4.18 3.98
C TYR A 143 -1.01 -4.35 2.85
N GLU A 144 -0.71 -3.86 1.65
CA GLU A 144 -1.55 -4.05 0.47
C GLU A 144 -1.78 -5.54 0.16
N LEU A 145 -0.77 -6.38 0.37
CA LEU A 145 -0.90 -7.82 0.24
C LEU A 145 -1.71 -8.42 1.40
N VAL A 146 -1.44 -8.04 2.65
CA VAL A 146 -2.21 -8.52 3.83
C VAL A 146 -3.70 -8.26 3.67
N ARG A 147 -4.10 -7.13 3.08
CA ARG A 147 -5.51 -6.78 2.92
C ARG A 147 -6.20 -7.36 1.69
N THR A 148 -5.43 -8.02 0.81
CA THR A 148 -5.95 -8.65 -0.41
C THR A 148 -6.23 -10.14 -0.19
N ASP A 149 -7.35 -10.64 -0.72
CA ASP A 149 -7.67 -12.07 -0.66
C ASP A 149 -6.50 -12.92 -1.21
N CYS A 150 -6.20 -14.02 -0.51
CA CYS A 150 -5.06 -14.89 -0.83
C CYS A 150 -3.71 -14.17 -1.01
N PHE A 151 -3.53 -12.99 -0.40
CA PHE A 151 -2.33 -12.15 -0.51
C PHE A 151 -1.97 -11.79 -1.96
N GLY A 152 -2.97 -11.68 -2.84
CA GLY A 152 -2.76 -11.37 -4.25
C GLY A 152 -2.28 -12.54 -5.11
N GLN A 153 -2.09 -13.74 -4.53
CA GLN A 153 -1.67 -14.91 -5.28
C GLN A 153 -2.84 -15.49 -6.08
N LYS A 154 -2.65 -15.68 -7.39
CA LYS A 154 -3.63 -16.30 -8.29
C LYS A 154 -3.59 -17.82 -8.06
N SER A 155 -4.71 -18.43 -7.69
CA SER A 155 -4.82 -19.89 -7.59
C SER A 155 -4.48 -20.53 -8.94
N THR A 156 -3.45 -21.36 -8.97
CA THR A 156 -2.93 -22.03 -10.19
C THR A 156 -3.93 -22.98 -10.86
N SER A 157 -5.13 -23.15 -10.30
CA SER A 157 -6.15 -24.08 -10.74
C SER A 157 -6.99 -23.61 -11.94
N SER A 158 -6.91 -22.35 -12.37
CA SER A 158 -7.62 -21.86 -13.55
C SER A 158 -6.64 -21.52 -14.69
N ALA A 159 -6.39 -22.49 -15.56
CA ALA A 159 -5.59 -22.37 -16.80
C ALA A 159 -6.29 -21.51 -17.89
N SER A 160 -6.97 -20.43 -17.50
CA SER A 160 -7.64 -19.51 -18.43
C SER A 160 -6.66 -18.47 -18.94
N ALA A 161 -6.25 -18.68 -20.20
CA ALA A 161 -5.57 -17.80 -21.14
C ALA A 161 -5.24 -16.37 -20.66
N SER A 162 -3.99 -16.19 -20.23
CA SER A 162 -3.08 -15.09 -20.60
C SER A 162 -3.73 -13.74 -20.93
N THR A 163 -4.09 -12.98 -19.90
CA THR A 163 -4.06 -11.52 -20.00
C THR A 163 -2.62 -11.08 -19.74
N SER A 164 -2.07 -10.26 -20.63
CA SER A 164 -0.69 -9.78 -20.61
C SER A 164 -0.45 -8.82 -19.43
N SER A 165 -0.25 -9.34 -18.21
CA SER A 165 0.26 -8.52 -17.13
C SER A 165 1.67 -8.06 -17.47
N SER A 166 1.96 -6.77 -17.34
CA SER A 166 3.29 -6.20 -17.58
C SER A 166 4.33 -6.61 -16.53
N PHE A 167 3.91 -7.32 -15.49
CA PHE A 167 4.78 -7.88 -14.48
C PHE A 167 5.09 -9.34 -14.82
N PRO A 168 6.37 -9.75 -14.81
CA PRO A 168 6.72 -11.17 -14.78
C PRO A 168 6.04 -11.81 -13.57
N ASP A 169 5.73 -13.11 -13.62
CA ASP A 169 4.99 -13.86 -12.58
C ASP A 169 5.65 -13.68 -11.20
N ALA A 170 5.26 -12.60 -10.51
CA ALA A 170 5.82 -12.21 -9.24
C ALA A 170 5.16 -13.09 -8.19
N THR A 171 5.90 -14.11 -7.77
CA THR A 171 5.47 -15.04 -6.72
C THR A 171 6.05 -14.58 -5.39
N LEU A 172 5.23 -14.61 -4.34
CA LEU A 172 5.70 -14.30 -3.00
C LEU A 172 6.67 -15.38 -2.53
N SER A 173 7.75 -14.97 -1.87
CA SER A 173 8.62 -15.94 -1.20
C SER A 173 7.84 -16.67 -0.11
N PRO A 174 8.14 -17.95 0.18
CA PRO A 174 7.49 -18.67 1.28
C PRO A 174 7.63 -17.97 2.63
N SER A 175 8.77 -17.28 2.86
CA SER A 175 9.00 -16.46 4.05
C SER A 175 8.06 -15.26 4.11
N ASP A 176 7.89 -14.52 3.02
CA ASP A 176 6.97 -13.38 2.98
C ASP A 176 5.54 -13.85 3.21
N TYR A 177 5.13 -14.95 2.58
CA TYR A 177 3.81 -15.53 2.78
C TYR A 177 3.53 -15.84 4.25
N HIS A 178 4.49 -16.46 4.94
CA HIS A 178 4.35 -16.78 6.37
C HIS A 178 4.21 -15.52 7.23
N VAL A 179 5.03 -14.49 6.96
CA VAL A 179 4.96 -13.20 7.65
C VAL A 179 3.60 -12.53 7.42
N LEU A 180 3.08 -12.56 6.19
CA LEU A 180 1.78 -11.99 5.86
C LEU A 180 0.61 -12.71 6.57
N VAL A 181 0.69 -14.04 6.73
CA VAL A 181 -0.28 -14.81 7.52
C VAL A 181 -0.27 -14.36 8.97
N GLN A 182 0.91 -14.32 9.62
CA GLN A 182 1.02 -13.86 11.01
C GLN A 182 0.52 -12.43 11.19
N ALA A 183 0.87 -11.53 10.26
CA ALA A 183 0.43 -10.14 10.28
C ALA A 183 -1.09 -10.04 10.16
N ARG A 184 -1.71 -10.79 9.24
CA ARG A 184 -3.16 -10.86 9.09
C ARG A 184 -3.83 -11.38 10.36
N GLU A 185 -3.36 -12.50 10.90
CA GLU A 185 -3.91 -13.08 12.14
C GLU A 185 -3.88 -12.08 13.29
N ARG A 186 -2.77 -11.34 13.44
CA ARG A 186 -2.61 -10.34 14.49
C ARG A 186 -3.57 -9.16 14.32
N LEU A 187 -3.72 -8.66 13.10
CA LEU A 187 -4.64 -7.57 12.79
C LEU A 187 -6.10 -8.00 12.92
N VAL A 188 -6.46 -9.20 12.45
CA VAL A 188 -7.81 -9.76 12.58
C VAL A 188 -8.17 -10.01 14.04
N SER A 189 -7.26 -10.55 14.85
CA SER A 189 -7.48 -10.70 16.29
C SER A 189 -7.77 -9.34 16.95
N SER A 190 -7.04 -8.31 16.55
CA SER A 190 -7.28 -6.94 17.01
C SER A 190 -8.63 -6.40 16.52
N TRP A 191 -9.03 -6.69 15.28
CA TRP A 191 -10.34 -6.36 14.73
C TRP A 191 -11.50 -7.05 15.45
N ILE A 192 -11.37 -8.33 15.79
CA ILE A 192 -12.37 -9.05 16.60
C ILE A 192 -12.54 -8.37 17.96
N SER A 193 -11.46 -7.88 18.58
CA SER A 193 -11.54 -7.16 19.85
C SER A 193 -12.31 -5.84 19.77
N VAL A 194 -12.41 -5.22 18.57
CA VAL A 194 -13.20 -4.02 18.35
C VAL A 194 -14.69 -4.28 18.53
N ALA A 195 -15.18 -5.46 18.16
CA ALA A 195 -16.57 -5.85 18.42
C ALA A 195 -16.87 -5.93 19.93
N ALA A 196 -15.86 -6.13 20.78
CA ALA A 196 -16.00 -6.13 22.23
C ALA A 196 -15.64 -4.77 22.88
N ALA A 197 -15.27 -3.76 22.10
CA ALA A 197 -14.83 -2.49 22.62
C ALA A 197 -15.96 -1.79 23.39
N SER A 198 -15.66 -1.35 24.60
CA SER A 198 -16.52 -0.49 25.40
C SER A 198 -15.92 0.90 25.46
N PHE A 199 -16.77 1.91 25.37
CA PHE A 199 -16.37 3.31 25.48
C PHE A 199 -16.78 3.87 26.84
N PRO A 200 -15.99 4.80 27.40
CA PRO A 200 -16.37 5.46 28.64
C PRO A 200 -17.72 6.20 28.48
N PRO A 201 -18.54 6.24 29.54
CA PRO A 201 -19.79 7.00 29.53
C PRO A 201 -19.52 8.51 29.41
N CYS A 202 -20.51 9.25 28.91
CA CYS A 202 -20.41 10.70 28.77
C CYS A 202 -20.32 11.37 30.15
N SER A 203 -19.26 12.18 30.38
CA SER A 203 -19.04 12.91 31.63
C SER A 203 -19.97 14.11 31.80
N ASP A 204 -20.43 14.72 30.69
CA ASP A 204 -21.24 15.94 30.71
C ASP A 204 -22.73 15.60 30.77
N ALA A 205 -23.17 15.22 31.98
CA ALA A 205 -24.53 14.78 32.27
C ALA A 205 -25.60 15.89 32.20
N ILE A 206 -25.23 17.16 32.02
CA ILE A 206 -26.12 18.27 32.39
C ILE A 206 -26.85 18.93 31.19
N THR A 207 -26.32 18.94 29.96
CA THR A 207 -26.84 19.87 28.93
C THR A 207 -27.33 19.33 27.57
N ALA A 208 -27.16 18.05 27.19
CA ALA A 208 -27.71 17.54 25.92
C ALA A 208 -28.03 16.03 25.92
N PRO A 209 -29.09 15.55 25.23
CA PRO A 209 -29.39 14.14 25.10
C PRO A 209 -28.30 13.44 24.28
N CYS A 210 -27.29 12.88 24.96
CA CYS A 210 -26.27 12.05 24.35
C CYS A 210 -26.66 10.57 24.49
N VAL A 211 -26.56 9.80 23.40
CA VAL A 211 -26.86 8.34 23.41
C VAL A 211 -26.03 7.59 24.48
N ALA A 212 -24.84 8.09 24.83
CA ALA A 212 -24.02 7.55 25.91
C ALA A 212 -24.61 7.73 27.33
N ARG A 213 -25.81 8.30 27.50
CA ARG A 213 -26.51 8.46 28.79
C ARG A 213 -27.46 7.32 29.13
N GLY A 214 -27.89 6.51 28.15
CA GLY A 214 -28.85 5.43 28.42
C GLY A 214 -28.20 4.27 29.18
N PRO A 215 -28.92 3.56 30.08
CA PRO A 215 -28.48 2.27 30.64
C PRO A 215 -28.49 1.14 29.60
N VAL A 216 -28.90 1.45 28.37
CA VAL A 216 -28.94 0.52 27.25
C VAL A 216 -27.49 0.30 26.81
N PRO A 217 -27.05 -0.97 26.63
CA PRO A 217 -25.78 -1.26 25.96
C PRO A 217 -25.67 -0.44 24.68
N ASP A 218 -24.45 -0.16 24.21
CA ASP A 218 -24.15 0.57 22.95
C ASP A 218 -24.64 -0.23 21.72
N THR A 219 -25.95 -0.53 21.68
CA THR A 219 -26.64 -1.32 20.67
C THR A 219 -26.53 -0.62 19.34
N THR A 220 -26.47 0.71 19.30
CA THR A 220 -26.21 1.46 18.06
C THR A 220 -24.85 1.11 17.45
N PHE A 221 -23.77 1.08 18.25
CA PHE A 221 -22.45 0.67 17.74
C PHE A 221 -22.42 -0.80 17.34
N PHE A 222 -22.97 -1.70 18.16
CA PHE A 222 -23.08 -3.12 17.81
C PHE A 222 -23.90 -3.34 16.54
N ARG A 223 -25.01 -2.64 16.38
CA ARG A 223 -25.84 -2.69 15.17
C ARG A 223 -25.09 -2.13 13.97
N LEU A 224 -24.32 -1.06 14.10
CA LEU A 224 -23.49 -0.55 13.00
C LEU A 224 -22.40 -1.55 12.58
N LEU A 225 -21.82 -2.28 13.54
CA LEU A 225 -20.80 -3.29 13.25
C LEU A 225 -21.37 -4.56 12.62
N HIS A 226 -22.56 -5.01 13.05
CA HIS A 226 -23.10 -6.33 12.71
C HIS A 226 -24.34 -6.32 11.81
N GLU A 227 -25.16 -5.27 11.85
CA GLU A 227 -26.34 -5.14 11.01
C GLU A 227 -26.01 -4.49 9.66
N ASN A 228 -26.76 -4.89 8.64
CA ASN A 228 -26.63 -4.32 7.32
C ASN A 228 -27.30 -2.94 7.25
N PRO A 229 -26.60 -1.89 6.78
CA PRO A 229 -27.14 -0.53 6.72
C PRO A 229 -28.31 -0.37 5.73
N SER A 230 -28.61 -1.38 4.93
CA SER A 230 -29.57 -1.33 3.81
C SER A 230 -31.04 -1.23 4.23
N SER A 231 -31.37 -1.38 5.51
CA SER A 231 -32.77 -1.33 5.96
C SER A 231 -33.32 0.09 6.14
N HIS A 232 -32.49 1.13 6.16
CA HIS A 232 -32.95 2.47 6.55
C HIS A 232 -32.63 3.62 5.59
N LEU A 233 -31.89 3.42 4.50
CA LEU A 233 -31.35 4.54 3.69
C LEU A 233 -31.62 4.53 2.18
N SER A 234 -32.40 3.62 1.59
CA SER A 234 -32.61 3.63 0.13
C SER A 234 -34.05 3.40 -0.33
N ASN A 235 -34.66 4.46 -0.88
CA ASN A 235 -35.86 4.42 -1.72
C ASN A 235 -35.51 4.46 -3.23
N ASP A 236 -34.25 4.20 -3.61
CA ASP A 236 -33.83 4.20 -5.02
C ASP A 236 -33.91 2.79 -5.62
N ASN A 237 -34.80 2.64 -6.61
CA ASN A 237 -35.22 1.39 -7.24
C ASN A 237 -34.27 0.85 -8.33
N ASP A 238 -33.01 1.29 -8.40
CA ASP A 238 -32.10 0.88 -9.47
C ASP A 238 -30.72 0.50 -8.93
N ALA A 239 -30.45 -0.81 -8.90
CA ALA A 239 -29.18 -1.47 -9.24
C ALA A 239 -28.97 -2.76 -8.44
N LYS A 240 -28.48 -3.79 -9.15
CA LYS A 240 -27.99 -5.09 -8.69
C LYS A 240 -27.76 -5.21 -7.17
N MET A 241 -28.53 -6.11 -6.56
CA MET A 241 -28.50 -6.51 -5.16
C MET A 241 -27.11 -7.09 -4.78
N GLU A 242 -26.13 -6.22 -4.60
CA GLU A 242 -24.90 -6.54 -3.89
C GLU A 242 -25.30 -6.72 -2.43
N VAL A 243 -25.13 -7.95 -1.92
CA VAL A 243 -25.42 -8.29 -0.52
C VAL A 243 -24.61 -7.31 0.32
N SER A 244 -25.30 -6.35 0.94
CA SER A 244 -24.64 -5.46 1.89
C SER A 244 -24.02 -6.36 2.95
N ARG A 245 -22.74 -6.14 3.22
CA ARG A 245 -22.03 -6.78 4.31
C ARG A 245 -21.95 -5.79 5.45
N SER A 246 -21.98 -6.30 6.67
CA SER A 246 -21.78 -5.46 7.85
C SER A 246 -20.39 -4.81 7.80
N LEU A 247 -20.17 -3.73 8.58
CA LEU A 247 -18.86 -3.09 8.63
C LEU A 247 -17.80 -4.07 9.14
N PHE A 248 -18.16 -4.92 10.11
CA PHE A 248 -17.28 -5.96 10.61
C PHE A 248 -16.85 -6.94 9.52
N GLU A 249 -17.81 -7.47 8.75
CA GLU A 249 -17.54 -8.43 7.67
C GLU A 249 -16.73 -7.80 6.53
N THR A 250 -17.11 -6.59 6.10
CA THR A 250 -16.46 -5.84 5.01
C THR A 250 -14.98 -5.65 5.25
N TYR A 251 -14.58 -5.36 6.50
CA TYR A 251 -13.20 -5.05 6.86
C TYR A 251 -12.48 -6.21 7.56
N THR A 252 -13.01 -7.44 7.47
CA THR A 252 -12.35 -8.63 8.06
C THR A 252 -10.94 -8.81 7.49
N ASN A 253 -10.76 -8.60 6.19
CA ASN A 253 -9.45 -8.68 5.55
C ASN A 253 -8.69 -7.35 5.56
N ASP A 254 -9.34 -6.22 5.84
CA ASP A 254 -8.70 -4.88 5.90
C ASP A 254 -8.94 -4.20 7.27
N PRO A 255 -8.37 -4.72 8.38
CA PRO A 255 -8.59 -4.16 9.72
C PRO A 255 -8.24 -2.69 9.88
N LEU A 256 -7.14 -2.19 9.30
CA LEU A 256 -6.82 -0.75 9.40
C LEU A 256 -7.80 0.09 8.59
N GLY A 257 -8.26 -0.40 7.43
CA GLY A 257 -9.34 0.23 6.69
C GLY A 257 -10.64 0.27 7.50
N GLY A 258 -10.91 -0.76 8.29
CA GLY A 258 -12.05 -0.81 9.20
C GLY A 258 -11.96 0.24 10.31
N VAL A 259 -10.80 0.34 10.97
CA VAL A 259 -10.56 1.36 12.00
C VAL A 259 -10.59 2.77 11.42
N GLU A 260 -10.01 2.99 10.24
CA GLU A 260 -10.11 4.26 9.52
C GLU A 260 -11.57 4.61 9.24
N LYS A 261 -12.36 3.63 8.78
CA LYS A 261 -13.79 3.84 8.54
C LYS A 261 -14.54 4.22 9.81
N LEU A 262 -14.22 3.60 10.95
CA LEU A 262 -14.77 3.96 12.27
C LEU A 262 -14.39 5.39 12.67
N ALA A 263 -13.14 5.79 12.48
CA ALA A 263 -12.69 7.15 12.77
C ALA A 263 -13.41 8.20 11.91
N LEU A 264 -13.80 7.85 10.69
CA LEU A 264 -14.50 8.72 9.74
C LEU A 264 -16.03 8.71 9.88
N LEU A 265 -16.60 7.90 10.78
CA LEU A 265 -18.05 7.92 11.00
C LEU A 265 -18.52 9.28 11.51
N TYR A 266 -19.73 9.65 11.12
CA TYR A 266 -20.38 10.84 11.66
C TYR A 266 -21.01 10.50 13.02
N TRP A 267 -20.18 10.58 14.06
CA TRP A 267 -20.59 10.22 15.42
C TRP A 267 -21.61 11.21 16.02
N GLU A 268 -21.56 12.48 15.64
CA GLU A 268 -22.36 13.55 16.25
C GLU A 268 -23.79 13.65 15.67
N GLY A 269 -24.81 13.80 16.53
CA GLY A 269 -26.20 14.12 16.12
C GLY A 269 -27.11 12.92 15.82
N GLY A 270 -28.43 13.12 15.69
CA GLY A 270 -29.51 12.12 15.48
C GLY A 270 -30.84 12.66 16.05
N PRO A 271 -32.06 12.14 15.81
CA PRO A 271 -32.54 11.02 14.98
C PRO A 271 -32.87 11.32 13.50
N GLU A 272 -32.78 12.56 12.99
CA GLU A 272 -32.88 12.82 11.53
C GLU A 272 -31.93 13.93 11.07
N GLY A 273 -30.77 14.02 11.71
CA GLY A 273 -29.68 14.91 11.33
C GLY A 273 -28.35 14.18 11.18
N THR A 274 -28.41 13.00 10.55
CA THR A 274 -27.35 12.16 9.94
C THR A 274 -26.28 11.46 10.79
N GLY A 275 -26.22 11.63 12.13
CA GLY A 275 -25.20 10.98 12.97
C GLY A 275 -25.63 9.82 13.87
N LEU A 276 -24.71 9.35 14.74
CA LEU A 276 -24.91 8.20 15.65
C LEU A 276 -25.46 8.56 17.06
N GLY A 277 -25.82 9.82 17.27
CA GLY A 277 -26.49 10.32 18.47
C GLY A 277 -25.55 10.78 19.58
N TYR A 278 -24.26 10.91 19.31
CA TYR A 278 -23.30 11.41 20.28
C TYR A 278 -23.31 12.94 20.32
N CYS A 279 -22.98 13.53 21.48
CA CYS A 279 -22.68 14.96 21.56
C CYS A 279 -21.28 15.23 20.99
N THR A 280 -21.00 16.49 20.61
CA THR A 280 -19.72 16.89 20.01
C THR A 280 -18.49 16.40 20.78
N PRO A 281 -18.41 16.56 22.14
CA PRO A 281 -17.25 16.08 22.89
C PRO A 281 -17.09 14.55 22.83
N CYS A 282 -18.18 13.78 22.98
CA CYS A 282 -18.12 12.32 22.88
C CYS A 282 -17.76 11.83 21.48
N ALA A 283 -18.32 12.47 20.45
CA ALA A 283 -18.00 12.20 19.06
C ALA A 283 -16.50 12.42 18.80
N GLN A 284 -15.94 13.53 19.28
CA GLN A 284 -14.52 13.85 19.10
C GLN A 284 -13.61 12.83 19.80
N VAL A 285 -13.89 12.49 21.07
CA VAL A 285 -13.13 11.48 21.81
C VAL A 285 -13.13 10.13 21.10
N ARG A 286 -14.26 9.72 20.50
CA ARG A 286 -14.35 8.46 19.75
C ARG A 286 -13.55 8.51 18.44
N LYS A 287 -13.59 9.63 17.71
CA LYS A 287 -12.75 9.82 16.51
C LYS A 287 -11.27 9.72 16.85
N GLU A 288 -10.83 10.44 17.88
CA GLU A 288 -9.44 10.43 18.36
C GLU A 288 -9.01 9.05 18.83
N PHE A 289 -9.88 8.33 19.55
CA PHE A 289 -9.64 6.95 19.96
C PHE A 289 -9.34 6.05 18.76
N TRP A 290 -10.14 6.14 17.69
CA TRP A 290 -9.94 5.31 16.50
C TRP A 290 -8.73 5.74 15.67
N VAL A 291 -8.44 7.04 15.58
CA VAL A 291 -7.19 7.55 14.97
C VAL A 291 -5.98 6.94 15.67
N LYS A 292 -5.92 7.07 17.00
CA LYS A 292 -4.82 6.53 17.80
C LYS A 292 -4.72 5.01 17.66
N ARG A 293 -5.84 4.30 17.67
CA ARG A 293 -5.85 2.84 17.50
C ARG A 293 -5.33 2.41 16.12
N ARG A 294 -5.62 3.18 15.07
CA ARG A 294 -5.11 2.96 13.71
C ARG A 294 -3.59 3.08 13.67
N GLU A 295 -3.05 4.13 14.29
CA GLU A 295 -1.61 4.35 14.41
C GLU A 295 -0.93 3.23 15.22
N GLU A 296 -1.49 2.87 16.38
CA GLU A 296 -1.01 1.76 17.21
C GLU A 296 -0.95 0.45 16.41
N TRP A 297 -1.99 0.13 15.63
CA TRP A 297 -2.03 -1.08 14.81
C TRP A 297 -1.08 -1.05 13.63
N TRP A 298 -0.83 0.13 13.06
CA TRP A 298 0.19 0.31 12.02
C TRP A 298 1.60 0.03 12.53
N GLU A 299 1.90 0.43 13.77
CA GLU A 299 3.17 0.13 14.41
C GLU A 299 3.31 -1.35 14.76
N ILE A 300 2.25 -1.97 15.30
CA ILE A 300 2.23 -3.43 15.52
C ILE A 300 2.44 -4.17 14.20
N PHE A 301 1.79 -3.74 13.12
CA PHE A 301 1.98 -4.34 11.80
C PHE A 301 3.44 -4.23 11.34
N GLY A 302 4.06 -3.04 11.44
CA GLY A 302 5.48 -2.82 11.13
C GLY A 302 6.41 -3.78 11.88
N GLN A 303 6.20 -3.92 13.19
CA GLN A 303 6.96 -4.85 14.04
C GLN A 303 6.86 -6.31 13.57
N VAL A 304 5.66 -6.76 13.20
CA VAL A 304 5.45 -8.14 12.72
C VAL A 304 6.15 -8.37 11.38
N VAL A 305 6.12 -7.38 10.47
CA VAL A 305 6.74 -7.52 9.15
C VAL A 305 8.22 -7.16 9.10
N GLY A 306 8.79 -6.70 10.23
CA GLY A 306 10.19 -6.32 10.35
C GLY A 306 10.53 -5.01 9.62
N CYS A 307 9.63 -4.03 9.67
CA CYS A 307 9.80 -2.70 9.08
C CYS A 307 9.65 -1.59 10.12
#